data_AF-A0A7C6F3Y7-F1
#
_entry.id   AF-A0A7C6F3Y7-F1
#
_cell.length_a   1.000
_cell.length_b   1.000
_cell.length_c   1.000
_cell.angle_alpha   90.00
_cell.angle_beta   90.00
_cell.angle_gamma   90.00
#
_symmetry.space_group_name_H-M   'P 1'
#
loop_
_entity.id
_entity.type
_entity.pdbx_description
1 polymer ?
#
loop_
_entity_poly.entity_id
_entity_poly.type
_entity_poly.pdbx_seq_one_letter_code
_entity_poly.pdbx_strand_id
1 'polypeptide(L)'
;PVLPGVLILEALTQAAAWLIRVSEDFQHSMVVLREAKRVRFGQFVEPGQTLHVKVEIVSQDDRLTEVKAEGRLDGRHSVNARIILERYNLADRDPNCRSLDDSIKRDLKKLFGIIAPDWSNAQGFFGEKDPQDPQKSVSSEVHVETTSME
;
A
#
# COMPACT_ATOMS: atom_id res chain seq x y z
N PRO A 1 -24.27 4.08 13.76
CA PRO A 1 -22.92 4.71 13.67
C PRO A 1 -22.22 4.12 12.44
N VAL A 2 -21.38 4.90 11.73
CA VAL A 2 -20.65 4.44 10.54
C VAL A 2 -19.20 4.90 10.62
N LEU A 3 -18.28 4.20 9.95
CA LEU A 3 -16.89 4.62 9.84
C LEU A 3 -16.81 5.93 9.03
N PRO A 4 -16.24 7.01 9.59
CA PRO A 4 -16.05 8.25 8.86
C PRO A 4 -15.20 8.05 7.60
N GLY A 5 -15.59 8.69 6.49
CA GLY A 5 -14.86 8.59 5.22
C GLY A 5 -13.38 8.99 5.31
N VAL A 6 -13.03 9.88 6.25
CA VAL A 6 -11.63 10.25 6.52
C VAL A 6 -10.81 9.10 7.10
N LEU A 7 -11.41 8.23 7.91
CA LEU A 7 -10.72 7.05 8.44
C LEU A 7 -10.57 5.96 7.37
N ILE A 8 -11.53 5.87 6.44
CA ILE A 8 -11.40 5.02 5.25
C ILE A 8 -10.21 5.51 4.41
N LEU A 9 -10.12 6.82 4.13
CA LEU A 9 -9.00 7.40 3.38
C LEU A 9 -7.66 7.20 4.10
N GLU A 10 -7.64 7.30 5.42
CA GLU A 10 -6.44 7.02 6.22
C GLU A 10 -6.01 5.55 6.08
N ALA A 11 -6.93 4.59 6.12
CA ALA A 11 -6.61 3.18 5.90
C ALA A 11 -6.01 2.93 4.50
N LEU A 12 -6.56 3.56 3.45
CA LEU A 12 -5.99 3.51 2.10
C LEU A 12 -4.58 4.11 2.05
N THR A 13 -4.37 5.25 2.74
CA THR A 13 -3.10 5.96 2.81
C THR A 13 -2.04 5.13 3.53
N GLN A 14 -2.37 4.53 4.68
CA GLN A 14 -1.44 3.68 5.43
C GLN A 14 -1.05 2.43 4.64
N ALA A 15 -2.00 1.77 3.98
CA ALA A 15 -1.71 0.64 3.12
C ALA A 15 -0.76 1.02 1.96
N ALA A 16 -1.03 2.15 1.29
CA ALA A 16 -0.17 2.68 0.24
C ALA A 16 1.24 3.00 0.76
N ALA A 17 1.34 3.59 1.96
CA ALA A 17 2.62 3.97 2.54
C ALA A 17 3.45 2.75 2.98
N TRP A 18 2.82 1.63 3.37
CA TRP A 18 3.52 0.36 3.58
C TRP A 18 4.03 -0.24 2.28
N LEU A 19 3.19 -0.27 1.23
CA LEU A 19 3.59 -0.76 -0.09
C LEU A 19 4.83 -0.02 -0.61
N ILE A 20 4.85 1.31 -0.54
CA ILE A 20 6.00 2.13 -0.95
C ILE A 20 7.25 1.76 -0.15
N ARG A 21 7.16 1.76 1.19
CA ARG A 21 8.30 1.45 2.06
C ARG A 21 8.90 0.08 1.75
N VAL A 22 8.08 -0.94 1.59
CA VAL A 22 8.56 -2.30 1.33
C VAL A 22 9.15 -2.40 -0.08
N SER A 23 8.52 -1.77 -1.08
CA SER A 23 9.01 -1.78 -2.46
C SER A 23 10.39 -1.13 -2.62
N GLU A 24 10.75 -0.20 -1.74
CA GLU A 24 12.03 0.52 -1.77
C GLU A 24 12.98 0.10 -0.63
N ASP A 25 12.77 -1.07 0.00
CA ASP A 25 13.55 -1.50 1.18
C ASP A 25 13.77 -0.39 2.23
N PHE A 26 12.70 0.37 2.50
CA PHE A 26 12.65 1.44 3.49
C PHE A 26 13.69 2.55 3.24
N GLN A 27 13.99 2.88 1.97
CA GLN A 27 14.91 3.97 1.61
C GLN A 27 14.54 5.33 2.23
N HIS A 28 13.25 5.58 2.49
CA HIS A 28 12.73 6.85 3.01
C HIS A 28 12.12 6.68 4.40
N SER A 29 12.48 7.57 5.32
CA SER A 29 11.88 7.64 6.66
C SER A 29 10.45 8.20 6.61
N MET A 30 10.19 9.13 5.69
CA MET A 30 8.90 9.78 5.53
C MET A 30 8.20 9.30 4.26
N VAL A 31 6.94 8.90 4.41
CA VAL A 31 5.99 8.70 3.30
C VAL A 31 4.67 9.29 3.79
N VAL A 32 4.26 10.41 3.19
CA VAL A 32 3.17 11.25 3.68
C VAL A 32 2.14 11.51 2.59
N LEU A 33 0.86 11.60 2.96
CA LEU A 33 -0.20 11.97 2.03
C LEU A 33 0.02 13.39 1.51
N ARG A 34 0.18 13.55 0.20
CA ARG A 34 0.28 14.86 -0.47
C ARG A 34 -1.06 15.30 -1.03
N GLU A 35 -1.77 14.38 -1.67
CA GLU A 35 -3.02 14.68 -2.35
C GLU A 35 -3.92 13.44 -2.44
N ALA A 36 -5.23 13.62 -2.27
CA ALA A 36 -6.24 12.60 -2.54
C ALA A 36 -7.16 13.10 -3.66
N LYS A 37 -7.18 12.38 -4.77
CA LYS A 37 -7.94 12.69 -5.98
C LYS A 37 -9.04 11.67 -6.19
N ARG A 38 -10.17 12.15 -6.74
CA ARG A 38 -11.28 11.31 -7.23
C ARG A 38 -11.74 10.28 -6.19
N VAL A 39 -11.75 10.65 -4.92
CA VAL A 39 -12.22 9.78 -3.83
C VAL A 39 -13.73 9.63 -3.97
N ARG A 40 -14.19 8.40 -4.20
CA ARG A 40 -15.61 8.07 -4.32
C ARG A 40 -15.97 7.04 -3.26
N PHE A 41 -16.90 7.41 -2.38
CA PHE A 41 -17.49 6.53 -1.40
C PHE A 41 -18.82 5.99 -1.95
N GLY A 42 -18.93 4.67 -2.05
CA GLY A 42 -20.09 3.98 -2.57
C GLY A 42 -21.04 3.50 -1.48
N GLN A 43 -20.52 2.92 -0.40
CA GLN A 43 -21.31 2.41 0.72
C GLN A 43 -20.65 2.75 2.06
N PHE A 44 -21.47 2.99 3.08
CA PHE A 44 -20.97 3.19 4.43
C PHE A 44 -20.43 1.88 5.00
N VAL A 45 -19.36 1.98 5.80
CA VAL A 45 -18.82 0.86 6.57
C VAL A 45 -19.47 0.91 7.96
N GLU A 46 -20.19 -0.14 8.31
CA GLU A 46 -20.87 -0.30 9.59
C GLU A 46 -20.04 -1.15 10.57
N PRO A 47 -20.28 -1.03 11.89
CA PRO A 47 -19.64 -1.91 12.87
C PRO A 47 -19.83 -3.39 12.54
N GLY A 48 -18.76 -4.17 12.69
CA GLY A 48 -18.74 -5.61 12.37
C GLY A 48 -18.38 -5.94 10.93
N GLN A 49 -18.35 -4.96 10.02
CA GLN A 49 -17.88 -5.18 8.65
C GLN A 49 -16.36 -5.09 8.55
N THR A 50 -15.78 -5.86 7.62
CA THR A 50 -14.35 -5.80 7.29
C THR A 50 -14.13 -5.07 5.98
N LEU A 51 -13.42 -3.94 6.02
CA LEU A 51 -12.99 -3.23 4.82
C LEU A 51 -11.68 -3.84 4.30
N HIS A 52 -11.77 -4.56 3.18
CA HIS A 52 -10.59 -5.08 2.48
C HIS A 52 -9.97 -3.99 1.62
N VAL A 53 -8.74 -3.60 1.93
CA VAL A 53 -8.00 -2.56 1.20
C VAL A 53 -7.04 -3.20 0.20
N LYS A 54 -7.04 -2.68 -1.03
CA LYS A 54 -6.05 -3.00 -2.05
C LYS A 54 -5.44 -1.72 -2.60
N VAL A 55 -4.12 -1.71 -2.76
CA VAL A 55 -3.35 -0.58 -3.28
C VAL A 55 -2.39 -1.06 -4.37
N GLU A 56 -2.21 -0.24 -5.40
CA GLU A 56 -1.33 -0.51 -6.54
C GLU A 56 -0.57 0.78 -6.90
N ILE A 57 0.76 0.74 -6.92
CA ILE A 57 1.57 1.85 -7.43
C ILE A 57 1.32 1.97 -8.94
N VAL A 58 1.00 3.18 -9.40
CA VAL A 58 0.74 3.47 -10.82
C VAL A 58 1.92 4.16 -11.47
N SER A 59 2.53 5.11 -10.76
CA SER A 59 3.70 5.83 -11.22
C SER A 59 4.50 6.34 -10.02
N GLN A 60 5.78 6.56 -10.24
CA GLN A 60 6.71 7.00 -9.22
C GLN A 60 7.81 7.81 -9.89
N ASP A 61 8.06 9.01 -9.35
CA ASP A 61 9.27 9.79 -9.61
C ASP A 61 10.11 9.84 -8.33
N ASP A 62 11.19 10.62 -8.31
CA ASP A 62 12.13 10.72 -7.18
C ASP A 62 11.50 11.09 -5.83
N ARG A 63 10.32 11.73 -5.82
CA ARG A 63 9.71 12.31 -4.62
C ARG A 63 8.24 11.95 -4.45
N LEU A 64 7.51 11.72 -5.53
CA LEU A 64 6.08 11.47 -5.54
C LEU A 64 5.77 10.07 -6.03
N THR A 65 4.79 9.43 -5.40
CA THR A 65 4.25 8.13 -5.81
C THR A 65 2.75 8.24 -5.95
N GLU A 66 2.23 7.96 -7.15
CA GLU A 66 0.80 7.85 -7.39
C GLU A 66 0.34 6.41 -7.19
N VAL A 67 -0.70 6.25 -6.38
CA VAL A 67 -1.28 4.95 -6.03
C VAL A 67 -2.77 4.94 -6.41
N LYS A 68 -3.20 3.83 -7.02
CA LYS A 68 -4.62 3.48 -7.12
C LYS A 68 -4.98 2.69 -5.87
N ALA A 69 -6.00 3.15 -5.14
CA ALA A 69 -6.46 2.52 -3.92
C ALA A 69 -7.95 2.18 -4.02
N GLU A 70 -8.32 0.98 -3.57
CA GLU A 70 -9.70 0.54 -3.47
C GLU A 70 -9.98 -0.14 -2.13
N GLY A 71 -11.21 0.00 -1.66
CA GLY A 71 -11.71 -0.69 -0.48
C GLY A 71 -12.98 -1.44 -0.83
N ARG A 72 -13.08 -2.69 -0.36
CA ARG A 72 -14.21 -3.59 -0.63
C ARG A 72 -14.86 -4.07 0.66
N LEU A 73 -16.19 -4.18 0.65
CA LEU A 73 -17.00 -4.82 1.68
C LEU A 73 -17.70 -6.01 1.03
N ASP A 74 -17.55 -7.20 1.59
CA ASP A 74 -18.16 -8.45 1.05
C ASP A 74 -17.91 -8.62 -0.47
N GLY A 75 -16.68 -8.30 -0.91
CA GLY A 75 -16.26 -8.36 -2.31
C GLY A 75 -16.73 -7.21 -3.22
N ARG A 76 -17.59 -6.30 -2.73
CA ARG A 76 -18.12 -5.17 -3.50
C ARG A 76 -17.35 -3.88 -3.24
N HIS A 77 -17.14 -3.06 -4.26
CA HIS A 77 -16.45 -1.78 -4.10
C HIS A 77 -17.23 -0.82 -3.18
N SER A 78 -16.60 -0.42 -2.08
CA SER A 78 -17.10 0.58 -1.14
C SER A 78 -16.36 1.91 -1.29
N VAL A 79 -15.08 1.91 -1.66
CA VAL A 79 -14.31 3.14 -1.92
C VAL A 79 -13.32 2.93 -3.06
N ASN A 80 -13.12 3.98 -3.86
CA ASN A 80 -12.03 4.06 -4.83
C ASN A 80 -11.37 5.44 -4.75
N ALA A 81 -10.05 5.50 -4.85
CA ALA A 81 -9.28 6.73 -4.79
C ALA A 81 -8.01 6.68 -5.66
N ARG A 82 -7.54 7.85 -6.08
CA ARG A 82 -6.15 8.08 -6.50
C ARG A 82 -5.47 8.87 -5.41
N ILE A 83 -4.37 8.35 -4.88
CA ILE A 83 -3.65 8.98 -3.78
C ILE A 83 -2.23 9.25 -4.24
N ILE A 84 -1.73 10.45 -3.96
CA ILE A 84 -0.34 10.83 -4.20
C ILE A 84 0.33 10.94 -2.84
N LEU A 85 1.39 10.16 -2.66
CA LEU A 85 2.23 10.22 -1.47
C LEU A 85 3.57 10.86 -1.84
N GLU A 86 4.07 11.69 -0.93
CA GLU A 86 5.42 12.26 -0.99
C GLU A 86 6.35 11.42 -0.10
N ARG A 87 7.51 11.03 -0.63
CA ARG A 87 8.54 10.26 0.06
C ARG A 87 9.85 11.04 0.12
N TYR A 88 10.48 11.07 1.29
CA TYR A 88 11.73 11.80 1.52
C TYR A 88 12.39 11.38 2.85
N ASN A 89 13.63 11.82 3.06
CA ASN A 89 14.32 11.73 4.34
C ASN A 89 14.34 13.10 5.03
N LEU A 90 14.27 13.15 6.36
CA LEU A 90 14.36 14.41 7.09
C LEU A 90 15.73 15.09 6.85
N ALA A 91 16.77 14.28 6.66
CA ALA A 91 18.11 14.71 6.27
C ALA A 91 18.18 15.50 4.96
N ASP A 92 17.17 15.39 4.08
CA ASP A 92 17.09 16.16 2.83
C ASP A 92 16.83 17.66 3.11
N ARG A 93 16.28 17.99 4.29
CA ARG A 93 16.00 19.37 4.74
C ARG A 93 16.98 19.84 5.80
N ASP A 94 17.34 18.96 6.73
CA ASP A 94 18.32 19.23 7.79
C ASP A 94 19.27 18.03 7.94
N PRO A 95 20.54 18.14 7.50
CA PRO A 95 21.52 17.06 7.61
C PRO A 95 21.71 16.47 9.01
N ASN A 96 21.34 17.20 10.08
CA ASN A 96 21.40 16.70 11.45
C ASN A 96 20.35 15.63 11.77
N CYS A 97 19.33 15.46 10.93
CA CYS A 97 18.28 14.47 11.13
C CYS A 97 18.63 13.04 10.67
N ARG A 98 19.84 12.77 10.14
CA ARG A 98 20.23 11.44 9.64
C ARG A 98 20.03 10.32 10.66
N SER A 99 20.45 10.55 11.91
CA SER A 99 20.29 9.56 12.99
C SER A 99 18.82 9.27 13.31
N LEU A 100 17.95 10.27 13.15
CA LEU A 100 16.51 10.13 13.33
C LEU A 100 15.90 9.34 12.15
N ASP A 101 16.29 9.64 10.91
CA ASP A 101 15.88 8.85 9.75
C ASP A 101 16.23 7.37 9.93
N ASP A 102 17.46 7.07 10.38
CA ASP A 102 17.91 5.71 10.64
C ASP A 102 17.10 5.02 11.75
N SER A 103 16.71 5.76 12.79
CA SER A 103 15.84 5.22 13.83
C SER A 103 14.43 4.92 13.32
N ILE A 104 13.83 5.85 12.58
CA ILE A 104 12.50 5.68 11.99
C ILE A 104 12.50 4.47 11.06
N LYS A 105 13.49 4.34 10.18
CA LYS A 105 13.62 3.18 9.27
C LYS A 105 13.75 1.87 10.03
N ARG A 106 14.59 1.82 11.07
CA ARG A 106 14.73 0.62 11.93
C ARG A 106 13.41 0.24 12.58
N ASP A 107 12.68 1.20 13.13
CA ASP A 107 11.41 0.92 13.83
C ASP A 107 10.29 0.54 12.86
N LEU A 108 10.24 1.15 11.67
CA LEU A 108 9.33 0.75 10.60
C LEU A 108 9.61 -0.69 10.12
N LYS A 109 10.88 -1.09 9.96
CA LYS A 109 11.25 -2.48 9.63
C LYS A 109 10.78 -3.46 10.71
N LYS A 110 10.94 -3.12 12.00
CA LYS A 110 10.42 -3.95 13.11
C LYS A 110 8.90 -4.05 13.08
N LEU A 111 8.19 -2.93 12.90
CA LEU A 111 6.73 -2.92 12.82
C LEU A 111 6.23 -3.74 11.64
N PHE A 112 6.89 -3.64 10.49
CA PHE A 112 6.53 -4.44 9.33
C PHE A 112 6.69 -5.94 9.59
N GLY A 113 7.73 -6.36 10.30
CA GLY A 113 7.89 -7.75 10.74
C GLY A 113 6.76 -8.28 11.63
N ILE A 114 5.99 -7.39 12.29
CA ILE A 114 4.78 -7.76 13.05
C ILE A 114 3.56 -7.84 12.12
N ILE A 115 3.44 -6.90 11.17
CA ILE A 115 2.30 -6.81 10.25
C ILE A 115 2.31 -7.96 9.24
N ALA A 116 3.50 -8.34 8.74
CA ALA A 116 3.68 -9.34 7.71
C ALA A 116 4.84 -10.29 8.08
N PRO A 117 4.66 -11.15 9.11
CA PRO A 117 5.73 -12.00 9.64
C PRO A 117 6.25 -13.01 8.60
N ASP A 118 5.38 -13.47 7.71
CA ASP A 118 5.71 -14.44 6.65
C ASP A 118 6.18 -13.77 5.35
N TRP A 119 6.43 -12.45 5.38
CA TRP A 119 7.00 -11.73 4.24
C TRP A 119 8.47 -12.13 4.06
N SER A 120 8.69 -13.26 3.39
CA SER A 120 9.98 -13.56 2.75
C SER A 120 10.11 -12.66 1.53
N ASN A 121 11.29 -12.04 1.34
CA ASN A 121 11.55 -11.14 0.22
C ASN A 121 11.12 -11.81 -1.09
N ALA A 122 9.91 -11.47 -1.57
CA ALA A 122 9.46 -11.82 -2.90
C ALA A 122 10.34 -11.03 -3.87
N GLN A 123 11.45 -11.65 -4.27
CA GLN A 123 12.14 -11.27 -5.48
C GLN A 123 11.15 -11.48 -6.63
N GLY A 124 10.56 -10.38 -7.13
CA GLY A 124 9.67 -10.34 -8.30
C GLY A 124 8.33 -9.68 -7.96
N PHE A 125 7.76 -8.76 -8.74
CA PHE A 125 8.06 -8.27 -10.08
C PHE A 125 7.86 -6.75 -10.02
N PHE A 126 8.93 -5.97 -10.22
CA PHE A 126 8.74 -4.66 -10.83
C PHE A 126 8.35 -4.94 -12.27
N GLY A 127 7.16 -4.51 -12.67
CA GLY A 127 6.71 -4.60 -14.05
C GLY A 127 7.66 -3.80 -14.94
N GLU A 128 8.72 -4.44 -15.42
CA GLU A 128 9.32 -4.08 -16.67
C GLU A 128 8.24 -4.38 -17.72
N LYS A 129 7.59 -3.30 -18.18
CA LYS A 129 6.74 -3.38 -19.36
C LYS A 129 7.66 -3.79 -20.49
N ASP A 130 7.61 -5.06 -20.87
CA ASP A 130 8.18 -5.50 -22.14
C ASP A 130 7.56 -4.61 -23.23
N PRO A 131 8.35 -3.83 -23.98
CA PRO A 131 7.82 -2.96 -25.04
C PRO A 131 7.14 -3.74 -26.17
N GLN A 132 7.19 -5.08 -26.16
CA GLN A 132 6.71 -5.95 -27.23
C GLN A 132 5.86 -7.14 -26.78
N ASP A 133 4.69 -6.96 -26.14
CA ASP A 133 3.53 -7.85 -26.41
C ASP A 133 2.19 -7.30 -25.87
N PRO A 134 1.23 -6.88 -26.72
CA PRO A 134 -0.03 -6.29 -26.27
C PRO A 134 -1.15 -7.31 -25.99
N GLN A 135 -0.92 -8.63 -25.96
CA GLN A 135 -2.03 -9.55 -25.67
C GLN A 135 -1.61 -10.97 -25.23
N LYS A 136 -1.51 -11.23 -23.92
CA LYS A 136 -1.75 -12.58 -23.38
C LYS A 136 -2.46 -12.54 -22.03
N SER A 137 -3.75 -12.87 -22.08
CA SER A 137 -4.51 -13.42 -20.97
C SER A 137 -3.91 -14.76 -20.56
N VAL A 138 -3.51 -14.92 -19.30
CA VAL A 138 -3.27 -16.23 -18.71
C VAL A 138 -4.02 -16.31 -17.40
N SER A 139 -5.14 -17.05 -17.45
CA SER A 139 -5.75 -17.68 -16.29
C SER A 139 -4.72 -18.57 -15.61
N SER A 140 -4.59 -18.44 -14.30
CA SER A 140 -4.08 -19.52 -13.45
C SER A 140 -4.94 -19.59 -12.20
N GLU A 141 -5.85 -20.56 -12.20
CA GLU A 141 -6.55 -21.04 -11.01
C GLU A 141 -5.52 -21.59 -10.01
N VAL A 142 -5.67 -21.22 -8.74
CA VAL A 142 -4.94 -21.85 -7.64
C VAL A 142 -5.88 -22.88 -7.01
N HIS A 143 -5.56 -24.16 -7.18
CA HIS A 143 -6.17 -25.25 -6.44
C HIS A 143 -5.68 -25.20 -4.98
N VAL A 144 -6.60 -25.08 -4.03
CA VAL A 144 -6.32 -25.23 -2.60
C VAL A 144 -6.80 -26.62 -2.20
N GLU A 145 -5.87 -27.54 -1.94
CA GLU A 145 -6.18 -28.82 -1.31
C GLU A 145 -6.48 -28.60 0.17
N THR A 146 -7.75 -28.80 0.56
CA THR A 146 -8.17 -28.90 1.95
C THR A 146 -7.80 -30.28 2.48
N THR A 147 -6.82 -30.36 3.38
CA THR A 147 -6.68 -31.53 4.27
C THR A 147 -7.49 -31.28 5.53
N SER A 148 -8.56 -32.05 5.69
CA SER A 148 -9.28 -32.20 6.95
C SER A 148 -8.39 -32.90 7.97
N MET A 149 -8.35 -32.40 9.21
CA MET A 149 -7.83 -33.14 10.36
C MET A 149 -9.01 -33.54 11.24
N GLU A 150 -9.12 -34.86 11.49
CA GLU A 150 -9.92 -35.49 12.55
C GLU A 150 -9.37 -35.17 13.94
#